data_AF-A0A4R9LY61-F1
#
_entry.id   AF-A0A4R9LY61-F1
#
_cell.length_a   1.000
_cell.length_b   1.000
_cell.length_c   1.000
_cell.angle_alpha   90.00
_cell.angle_beta   90.00
_cell.angle_gamma   90.00
#
_symmetry.space_group_name_H-M   'P 1'
#
loop_
_entity.id
_entity.type
_entity.pdbx_description
1 polymer ?
#
loop_
_entity_poly.entity_id
_entity_poly.type
_entity_poly.pdbx_seq_one_letter_code
_entity_poly.pdbx_strand_id
1 'polypeptide(L)'
;MWKQTFNEEVNSSIRELPKQLQSNVLFSFFQKTSLGLGEELSWISLFPSPAHSFLDCFPSLPQDRLFQLTKAHVMSLFIHYLDDQIIDETSDSVVNFSLIHFRTIVWQRLMNYVNGWKDWIGERGIQNFHSAASDYLASVETKNHHFRTDLSFSEDLFLEQVAITIRLPFEVARQSMGQKDAEILWELMKGFGFAWRLFDDFFDEKDENFPDRDKYLLDEKGKIASRLPIPEQTSPLFSYYKDVLGFLKQV
;
A
#
# COMPACT_ATOMS: atom_id res chain seq x y z
N MET A 1 6.01 17.25 6.82
CA MET A 1 7.45 16.92 6.71
C MET A 1 7.65 15.56 6.03
N TRP A 2 7.09 14.46 6.55
CA TRP A 2 7.18 13.14 5.87
C TRP A 2 6.52 13.13 4.47
N LYS A 3 5.48 13.95 4.23
CA LYS A 3 4.86 14.11 2.90
C LYS A 3 5.84 14.57 1.81
N GLN A 4 6.81 15.42 2.16
CA GLN A 4 7.85 15.85 1.23
C GLN A 4 8.82 14.70 0.93
N THR A 5 9.22 13.95 1.97
CA THR A 5 10.04 12.73 1.83
C THR A 5 9.40 11.72 0.89
N PHE A 6 8.07 11.56 0.94
CA PHE A 6 7.32 10.68 0.06
C PHE A 6 7.57 11.03 -1.42
N ASN A 7 7.34 12.30 -1.80
CA ASN A 7 7.52 12.74 -3.18
C ASN A 7 8.99 12.71 -3.62
N GLU A 8 9.90 13.11 -2.75
CA GLU A 8 11.34 13.11 -3.02
C GLU A 8 11.88 11.71 -3.29
N GLU A 9 11.40 10.71 -2.55
CA GLU A 9 11.86 9.33 -2.69
C GLU A 9 11.46 8.73 -4.04
N VAL A 10 10.24 8.98 -4.51
CA VAL A 10 9.80 8.52 -5.83
C VAL A 10 10.58 9.22 -6.94
N ASN A 11 10.72 10.56 -6.86
CA ASN A 11 11.52 11.33 -7.81
C ASN A 11 12.99 10.87 -7.84
N SER A 12 13.54 10.55 -6.68
CA SER A 12 14.87 9.98 -6.53
C SER A 12 15.00 8.63 -7.24
N SER A 13 14.02 7.74 -7.08
CA SER A 13 13.99 6.43 -7.76
C SER A 13 13.92 6.59 -9.29
N ILE A 14 13.15 7.57 -9.78
CA ILE A 14 13.05 7.84 -11.22
C ILE A 14 14.39 8.34 -11.75
N ARG A 15 15.08 9.23 -11.03
CA ARG A 15 16.38 9.78 -11.43
C ARG A 15 17.51 8.74 -11.51
N GLU A 16 17.36 7.59 -10.85
CA GLU A 16 18.31 6.48 -10.95
C GLU A 16 18.19 5.70 -12.27
N LEU A 17 17.08 5.84 -12.99
CA LEU A 17 16.94 5.24 -14.31
C LEU A 17 17.86 5.90 -15.34
N PRO A 18 18.29 5.17 -16.39
CA PRO A 18 18.83 5.79 -17.60
C PRO A 18 17.90 6.89 -18.12
N LYS A 19 18.46 8.03 -18.57
CA LYS A 19 17.68 9.22 -18.98
C LYS A 19 16.55 8.90 -19.96
N GLN A 20 16.78 7.97 -20.87
CA GLN A 20 15.80 7.51 -21.87
C GLN A 20 14.58 6.83 -21.23
N LEU A 21 14.76 6.15 -20.10
CA LEU A 21 13.68 5.48 -19.37
C LEU A 21 12.96 6.42 -18.40
N GLN A 22 13.62 7.49 -17.93
CA GLN A 22 13.01 8.48 -17.02
C GLN A 22 11.76 9.11 -17.61
N SER A 23 11.84 9.60 -18.85
CA SER A 23 10.71 10.22 -19.54
C SER A 23 9.58 9.22 -19.80
N ASN A 24 9.91 7.97 -20.13
CA ASN A 24 8.90 6.93 -20.36
C ASN A 24 8.12 6.61 -19.09
N VAL A 25 8.82 6.44 -17.96
CA VAL A 25 8.19 6.16 -16.66
C VAL A 25 7.30 7.33 -16.23
N LEU A 26 7.80 8.56 -16.33
CA LEU A 26 6.99 9.75 -16.04
C LEU A 26 5.75 9.83 -16.93
N PHE A 27 5.90 9.56 -18.23
CA PHE A 27 4.78 9.58 -19.17
C PHE A 27 3.73 8.51 -18.83
N SER A 28 4.14 7.29 -18.46
CA SER A 28 3.23 6.23 -18.01
C SER A 28 2.41 6.66 -16.79
N PHE A 29 3.00 7.36 -15.83
CA PHE A 29 2.26 7.92 -14.70
C PHE A 29 1.30 9.04 -15.14
N PHE A 30 1.78 10.00 -15.96
CA PHE A 30 0.95 11.11 -16.42
C PHE A 30 -0.28 10.67 -17.21
N GLN A 31 -0.18 9.60 -18.01
CA GLN A 31 -1.32 9.08 -18.77
C GLN A 31 -2.46 8.56 -17.88
N LYS A 32 -2.13 8.07 -16.68
CA LYS A 32 -3.11 7.49 -15.74
C LYS A 32 -3.56 8.47 -14.68
N THR A 33 -2.76 9.48 -14.37
CA THR A 33 -3.22 10.59 -13.54
C THR A 33 -4.08 11.54 -14.37
N SER A 34 -5.26 11.93 -13.87
CA SER A 34 -6.09 12.98 -14.51
C SER A 34 -5.48 14.40 -14.38
N LEU A 35 -4.16 14.49 -14.20
CA LEU A 35 -3.45 15.74 -13.96
C LEU A 35 -3.36 16.55 -15.26
N GLY A 36 -3.65 17.84 -15.15
CA GLY A 36 -3.46 18.80 -16.22
C GLY A 36 -1.98 19.07 -16.51
N LEU A 37 -1.66 19.45 -17.76
CA LEU A 37 -0.33 19.98 -18.10
C LEU A 37 -0.03 21.22 -17.22
N GLY A 38 1.00 21.12 -16.38
CA GLY A 38 1.44 22.19 -15.49
C GLY A 38 1.05 22.02 -14.02
N GLU A 39 0.30 20.98 -13.67
CA GLU A 39 0.04 20.62 -12.27
C GLU A 39 1.27 19.92 -11.66
N GLU A 40 1.59 20.28 -10.41
CA GLU A 40 2.69 19.63 -9.69
C GLU A 40 2.28 18.21 -9.33
N LEU A 41 3.07 17.24 -9.79
CA LEU A 41 2.77 15.84 -9.56
C LEU A 41 3.06 15.48 -8.10
N SER A 42 1.98 15.23 -7.36
CA SER A 42 2.02 14.79 -5.98
C SER A 42 1.84 13.29 -5.92
N TRP A 43 2.93 12.53 -5.79
CA TRP A 43 2.90 11.07 -5.71
C TRP A 43 2.04 10.55 -4.55
N ILE A 44 1.99 11.30 -3.45
CA ILE A 44 1.16 10.95 -2.29
C ILE A 44 -0.34 11.00 -2.62
N SER A 45 -0.79 11.84 -3.55
CA SER A 45 -2.21 11.92 -3.92
C SER A 45 -2.68 10.77 -4.82
N LEU A 46 -1.78 9.87 -5.24
CA LEU A 46 -2.16 8.63 -5.91
C LEU A 46 -2.81 7.63 -4.96
N PHE A 47 -2.64 7.81 -3.65
CA PHE A 47 -3.11 6.88 -2.64
C PHE A 47 -4.14 7.55 -1.73
N PRO A 48 -5.19 6.83 -1.29
CA PRO A 48 -6.16 7.38 -0.35
C PRO A 48 -5.51 7.67 1.01
N SER A 49 -6.07 8.62 1.76
CA SER A 49 -5.47 9.10 3.01
C SER A 49 -5.02 8.00 3.99
N PRO A 50 -5.82 6.93 4.24
CA PRO A 50 -5.41 5.88 5.16
C PRO A 50 -4.21 5.05 4.69
N ALA A 51 -3.82 5.12 3.41
CA ALA A 51 -2.59 4.50 2.93
C ALA A 51 -1.35 5.13 3.55
N HIS A 52 -1.44 6.37 4.07
CA HIS A 52 -0.27 7.08 4.57
C HIS A 52 -0.46 7.76 5.94
N SER A 53 -1.70 8.04 6.38
CA SER A 53 -1.95 8.77 7.63
C SER A 53 -1.58 7.98 8.89
N PHE A 54 -1.41 6.65 8.80
CA PHE A 54 -0.89 5.85 9.90
C PHE A 54 0.53 6.27 10.32
N LEU A 55 1.30 6.97 9.47
CA LEU A 55 2.60 7.51 9.83
C LEU A 55 2.52 8.51 10.98
N ASP A 56 1.37 9.18 11.15
CA ASP A 56 1.12 10.11 12.25
C ASP A 56 0.87 9.36 13.60
N CYS A 57 0.70 8.02 13.57
CA CYS A 57 0.57 7.19 14.77
C CYS A 57 1.89 7.01 15.54
N PHE A 58 3.00 7.53 15.01
CA PHE A 58 4.35 7.33 15.49
C PHE A 58 5.03 8.60 16.04
N PRO A 59 4.38 9.37 16.95
CA PRO A 59 4.92 10.65 17.42
C PRO A 59 6.18 10.51 18.28
N SER A 60 6.43 9.33 18.84
CA SER A 60 7.59 9.03 19.68
C SER A 60 8.81 8.52 18.90
N LEU A 61 8.67 8.22 17.61
CA LEU A 61 9.79 7.75 16.80
C LEU A 61 10.78 8.89 16.53
N PRO A 62 12.10 8.61 16.63
CA PRO A 62 13.11 9.54 16.16
C PRO A 62 12.84 9.97 14.71
N GLN A 63 13.08 11.24 14.39
CA GLN A 63 12.70 11.81 13.10
C GLN A 63 13.35 11.09 11.91
N ASP A 64 14.62 10.69 12.06
CA ASP A 64 15.35 9.89 11.07
C ASP A 64 14.67 8.52 10.85
N ARG A 65 14.20 7.89 11.92
CA ARG A 65 13.46 6.62 11.84
C ARG A 65 12.09 6.80 11.19
N LEU A 66 11.35 7.86 11.52
CA LEU A 66 10.10 8.17 10.83
C LEU A 66 10.31 8.39 9.32
N PHE A 67 11.41 9.05 8.92
CA PHE A 67 11.76 9.18 7.51
C PHE A 67 12.10 7.85 6.86
N GLN A 68 12.87 6.98 7.51
CA GLN A 68 13.16 5.64 7.00
C GLN A 68 11.89 4.79 6.85
N LEU A 69 10.95 4.89 7.80
CA LEU A 69 9.65 4.20 7.73
C LEU A 69 8.85 4.74 6.55
N THR A 70 8.79 6.06 6.42
CA THR A 70 8.09 6.73 5.30
C THR A 70 8.65 6.27 3.96
N LYS A 71 9.98 6.21 3.83
CA LYS A 71 10.68 5.77 2.61
C LYS A 71 10.41 4.32 2.27
N ALA A 72 10.50 3.42 3.23
CA ALA A 72 10.13 2.01 3.02
C ALA A 72 8.65 1.90 2.61
N HIS A 73 7.76 2.61 3.31
CA HIS A 73 6.34 2.57 3.06
C HIS A 73 5.96 3.06 1.67
N VAL A 74 6.48 4.21 1.22
CA VAL A 74 6.22 4.69 -0.14
C VAL A 74 6.72 3.71 -1.20
N MET A 75 7.88 3.10 -1.01
CA MET A 75 8.37 2.10 -1.97
C MET A 75 7.44 0.87 -2.00
N SER A 76 6.92 0.42 -0.86
CA SER A 76 5.95 -0.68 -0.82
C SER A 76 4.63 -0.36 -1.53
N LEU A 77 4.09 0.86 -1.36
CA LEU A 77 2.90 1.31 -2.07
C LEU A 77 3.13 1.40 -3.58
N PHE A 78 4.31 1.87 -3.99
CA PHE A 78 4.66 1.93 -5.42
C PHE A 78 4.88 0.56 -6.03
N ILE A 79 5.39 -0.42 -5.30
CA ILE A 79 5.49 -1.80 -5.80
C ILE A 79 4.09 -2.35 -6.07
N HIS A 80 3.16 -2.20 -5.12
CA HIS A 80 1.77 -2.61 -5.31
C HIS A 80 1.14 -1.94 -6.54
N TYR A 81 1.26 -0.61 -6.63
CA TYR A 81 0.76 0.17 -7.77
C TYR A 81 1.38 -0.27 -9.10
N LEU A 82 2.70 -0.48 -9.16
CA LEU A 82 3.40 -0.87 -10.38
C LEU A 82 3.06 -2.30 -10.81
N ASP A 83 2.95 -3.23 -9.85
CA ASP A 83 2.61 -4.62 -10.15
C ASP A 83 1.19 -4.72 -10.69
N ASP A 84 0.24 -3.93 -10.16
CA ASP A 84 -1.10 -3.79 -10.73
C ASP A 84 -1.04 -3.28 -12.17
N GLN A 85 -0.30 -2.18 -12.42
CA GLN A 85 -0.17 -1.65 -13.79
C GLN A 85 0.46 -2.63 -14.77
N ILE A 86 1.51 -3.32 -14.35
CA ILE A 86 2.22 -4.28 -15.20
C ILE A 86 1.29 -5.44 -15.54
N ILE A 87 0.53 -5.94 -14.58
CA ILE A 87 -0.40 -7.06 -14.79
C ILE A 87 -1.58 -6.63 -15.67
N ASP A 88 -2.22 -5.50 -15.38
CA ASP A 88 -3.39 -5.03 -16.13
C ASP A 88 -3.05 -4.74 -17.60
N GLU A 89 -1.87 -4.14 -17.84
CA GLU A 89 -1.38 -3.83 -19.19
C GLU A 89 -0.96 -5.08 -19.99
N THR A 90 -0.68 -6.23 -19.35
CA THR A 90 -0.26 -7.44 -20.06
C THR A 90 -1.39 -8.19 -20.78
N SER A 91 -2.65 -7.82 -20.55
CA SER A 91 -3.80 -8.47 -21.19
C SER A 91 -3.87 -8.20 -22.70
N ASP A 92 -3.37 -7.05 -23.18
CA ASP A 92 -3.40 -6.68 -24.62
C ASP A 92 -2.21 -5.81 -25.09
N SER A 93 -1.23 -5.46 -24.23
CA SER A 93 -0.17 -4.50 -24.58
C SER A 93 1.27 -5.03 -24.47
N VAL A 94 2.18 -4.37 -25.19
CA VAL A 94 3.62 -4.65 -25.20
C VAL A 94 4.18 -4.36 -23.81
N VAL A 95 4.85 -5.35 -23.22
CA VAL A 95 5.55 -5.24 -21.93
C VAL A 95 6.34 -3.93 -21.84
N ASN A 96 5.96 -3.07 -20.90
CA ASN A 96 6.65 -1.80 -20.67
C ASN A 96 7.93 -2.02 -19.85
N PHE A 97 9.03 -2.29 -20.55
CA PHE A 97 10.35 -2.50 -19.93
C PHE A 97 10.81 -1.34 -19.04
N SER A 98 10.32 -0.11 -19.28
CA SER A 98 10.65 1.04 -18.44
C SER A 98 10.03 0.91 -17.05
N LEU A 99 8.77 0.46 -16.97
CA LEU A 99 8.08 0.20 -15.70
C LEU A 99 8.71 -0.99 -14.94
N ILE A 100 9.10 -2.05 -15.64
CA ILE A 100 9.79 -3.19 -15.01
C ILE A 100 11.13 -2.75 -14.39
N HIS A 101 11.91 -1.94 -15.11
CA HIS A 101 13.17 -1.43 -14.58
C HIS A 101 12.93 -0.52 -13.36
N PHE A 102 11.92 0.34 -13.42
CA PHE A 102 11.56 1.20 -12.30
C PHE A 102 11.11 0.39 -11.08
N ARG A 103 10.22 -0.59 -11.28
CA ARG A 103 9.76 -1.54 -10.25
C ARG A 103 10.94 -2.26 -9.58
N THR A 104 11.96 -2.64 -10.36
CA THR A 104 13.19 -3.25 -9.84
C THR A 104 13.96 -2.30 -8.90
N ILE A 105 14.12 -1.03 -9.28
CA ILE A 105 14.77 -0.01 -8.45
C ILE A 105 13.98 0.21 -7.16
N VAL A 106 12.65 0.36 -7.26
CA VAL A 106 11.77 0.56 -6.11
C VAL A 106 11.86 -0.64 -5.14
N TRP A 107 11.87 -1.86 -5.66
CA TRP A 107 12.05 -3.08 -4.85
C TRP A 107 13.40 -3.09 -4.11
N GLN A 108 14.50 -2.81 -4.81
CA GLN A 108 15.83 -2.75 -4.19
C GLN A 108 15.89 -1.71 -3.06
N ARG A 109 15.29 -0.53 -3.29
CA ARG A 109 15.20 0.52 -2.27
C ARG A 109 14.36 0.10 -1.07
N LEU A 110 13.20 -0.50 -1.28
CA LEU A 110 12.38 -1.07 -0.19
C LEU A 110 13.23 -2.01 0.67
N MET A 111 13.90 -2.99 0.05
CA MET A 111 14.70 -3.97 0.78
C MET A 111 15.86 -3.32 1.53
N ASN A 112 16.52 -2.32 0.95
CA ASN A 112 17.57 -1.57 1.62
C ASN A 112 17.04 -0.81 2.85
N TYR A 113 15.89 -0.14 2.73
CA TYR A 113 15.28 0.56 3.86
C TYR A 113 14.85 -0.39 4.96
N VAL A 114 14.21 -1.51 4.62
CA VAL A 114 13.83 -2.55 5.58
C VAL A 114 15.05 -3.10 6.30
N ASN A 115 16.11 -3.44 5.58
CA ASN A 115 17.36 -3.95 6.19
C ASN A 115 17.99 -2.94 7.16
N GLY A 116 17.81 -1.64 6.90
CA GLY A 116 18.21 -0.56 7.80
C GLY A 116 17.48 -0.54 9.16
N TRP A 117 16.39 -1.29 9.31
CA TRP A 117 15.67 -1.44 10.58
C TRP A 117 16.16 -2.58 11.46
N LYS A 118 17.13 -3.39 10.99
CA LYS A 118 17.58 -4.60 11.69
C LYS A 118 18.03 -4.34 13.13
N ASP A 119 18.63 -3.20 13.40
CA ASP A 119 19.09 -2.79 14.73
C ASP A 119 17.94 -2.44 15.69
N TRP A 120 16.78 -2.03 15.16
CA TRP A 120 15.62 -1.61 15.94
C TRP A 120 14.58 -2.72 16.09
N ILE A 121 14.17 -3.36 15.00
CA ILE A 121 13.13 -4.40 15.01
C ILE A 121 13.70 -5.80 15.26
N GLY A 122 15.03 -5.95 15.22
CA GLY A 122 15.76 -7.19 15.41
C GLY A 122 15.69 -8.13 14.22
N GLU A 123 16.52 -9.18 14.24
CA GLU A 123 16.60 -10.18 13.16
C GLU A 123 15.24 -10.83 12.87
N ARG A 124 14.49 -11.17 13.91
CA ARG A 124 13.16 -11.79 13.75
C ARG A 124 12.17 -10.85 13.03
N GLY A 125 12.22 -9.55 13.31
CA GLY A 125 11.35 -8.58 12.62
C GLY A 125 11.66 -8.50 11.12
N ILE A 126 12.96 -8.54 10.76
CA ILE A 126 13.41 -8.58 9.37
C ILE A 126 13.00 -9.89 8.68
N GLN A 127 13.16 -11.03 9.35
CA GLN A 127 12.70 -12.32 8.82
C GLN A 127 11.18 -12.34 8.57
N ASN A 128 10.40 -11.78 9.49
CA ASN A 128 8.96 -11.66 9.29
C ASN A 128 8.61 -10.79 8.07
N PHE A 129 9.37 -9.72 7.81
CA PHE A 129 9.20 -8.93 6.59
C PHE A 129 9.55 -9.72 5.34
N HIS A 130 10.66 -10.47 5.33
CA HIS A 130 11.03 -11.30 4.19
C HIS A 130 10.00 -12.39 3.89
N SER A 131 9.38 -12.97 4.93
CA SER A 131 8.24 -13.88 4.75
C SER A 131 7.09 -13.17 4.05
N ALA A 132 6.66 -12.02 4.57
CA ALA A 132 5.60 -11.21 3.96
C ALA A 132 5.91 -10.78 2.51
N ALA A 133 7.17 -10.50 2.19
CA ALA A 133 7.61 -10.20 0.83
C ALA A 133 7.54 -11.43 -0.09
N SER A 134 7.73 -12.62 0.44
CA SER A 134 7.62 -13.88 -0.31
C SER A 134 6.15 -14.21 -0.58
N ASP A 135 5.29 -14.05 0.44
CA ASP A 135 3.84 -14.20 0.34
C ASP A 135 3.28 -13.20 -0.68
N TYR A 136 3.72 -11.94 -0.63
CA TYR A 136 3.36 -10.92 -1.62
C TYR A 136 3.70 -11.34 -3.05
N LEU A 137 4.94 -11.75 -3.32
CA LEU A 137 5.34 -12.15 -4.68
C LEU A 137 4.53 -13.36 -5.19
N ALA A 138 4.24 -14.34 -4.33
CA ALA A 138 3.40 -15.49 -4.68
C ALA A 138 1.95 -15.07 -4.98
N SER A 139 1.40 -14.12 -4.23
CA SER A 139 0.04 -13.62 -4.41
C SER A 139 -0.16 -12.84 -5.72
N VAL A 140 0.88 -12.14 -6.18
CA VAL A 140 0.90 -11.39 -7.45
C VAL A 140 0.85 -12.35 -8.64
N GLU A 141 1.49 -13.52 -8.56
CA GLU A 141 1.42 -14.57 -9.59
C GLU A 141 0.03 -15.25 -9.68
N THR A 142 -0.73 -15.22 -8.58
CA THR A 142 -1.98 -16.00 -8.41
C THR A 142 -3.25 -15.23 -8.82
N LYS A 143 -3.13 -13.94 -9.17
CA LYS A 143 -4.23 -12.98 -9.39
C LYS A 143 -5.23 -13.38 -10.50
N ASN A 144 -4.97 -14.40 -11.30
CA ASN A 144 -5.73 -14.64 -12.53
C ASN A 144 -7.05 -15.43 -12.41
N HIS A 145 -7.42 -16.09 -11.31
CA HIS A 145 -8.41 -17.17 -11.44
C HIS A 145 -9.69 -17.20 -10.58
N HIS A 146 -9.84 -16.51 -9.43
CA HIS A 146 -10.91 -16.91 -8.50
C HIS A 146 -11.67 -15.82 -7.73
N PHE A 147 -11.50 -14.53 -8.04
CA PHE A 147 -12.15 -13.41 -7.31
C PHE A 147 -13.69 -13.44 -7.28
N ARG A 148 -14.33 -14.28 -8.10
CA ARG A 148 -15.78 -14.23 -8.33
C ARG A 148 -16.60 -15.22 -7.49
N THR A 149 -16.00 -16.10 -6.68
CA THR A 149 -16.77 -17.20 -6.04
C THR A 149 -16.54 -17.46 -4.55
N ASP A 150 -15.42 -17.02 -3.93
CA ASP A 150 -15.14 -17.26 -2.50
C ASP A 150 -14.47 -16.05 -1.82
N LEU A 151 -15.18 -15.47 -0.85
CA LEU A 151 -14.82 -14.26 -0.12
C LEU A 151 -13.70 -14.48 0.90
N SER A 152 -13.67 -15.62 1.59
CA SER A 152 -12.60 -15.91 2.53
C SER A 152 -11.27 -16.15 1.82
N PHE A 153 -11.34 -16.82 0.67
CA PHE A 153 -10.18 -16.97 -0.20
C PHE A 153 -9.69 -15.62 -0.74
N SER A 154 -10.62 -14.71 -1.05
CA SER A 154 -10.30 -13.36 -1.52
C SER A 154 -9.66 -12.52 -0.42
N GLU A 155 -10.18 -12.54 0.82
CA GLU A 155 -9.61 -11.81 1.95
C GLU A 155 -8.16 -12.23 2.23
N ASP A 156 -7.87 -13.54 2.32
CA ASP A 156 -6.51 -14.04 2.55
C ASP A 156 -5.55 -13.63 1.42
N LEU A 157 -5.96 -13.80 0.15
CA LEU A 157 -5.16 -13.40 -1.00
C LEU A 157 -4.88 -11.88 -1.01
N PHE A 158 -5.88 -11.05 -0.68
CA PHE A 158 -5.69 -9.61 -0.62
C PHE A 158 -4.73 -9.21 0.49
N LEU A 159 -4.80 -9.87 1.64
CA LEU A 159 -3.88 -9.64 2.74
C LEU A 159 -2.43 -9.98 2.36
N GLU A 160 -2.21 -11.03 1.56
CA GLU A 160 -0.90 -11.32 0.97
C GLU A 160 -0.46 -10.22 0.00
N GLN A 161 -1.36 -9.72 -0.85
CA GLN A 161 -1.08 -8.65 -1.83
C GLN A 161 -0.78 -7.28 -1.21
N VAL A 162 -1.12 -7.06 0.06
CA VAL A 162 -0.75 -5.84 0.80
C VAL A 162 0.28 -6.10 1.89
N ALA A 163 0.77 -7.34 2.06
CA ALA A 163 1.59 -7.74 3.20
C ALA A 163 2.85 -6.89 3.38
N ILE A 164 3.53 -6.54 2.28
CA ILE A 164 4.74 -5.69 2.30
C ILE A 164 4.46 -4.26 2.77
N THR A 165 3.23 -3.78 2.64
CA THR A 165 2.83 -2.42 3.06
C THR A 165 2.48 -2.35 4.54
N ILE A 166 2.06 -3.47 5.14
CA ILE A 166 1.59 -3.51 6.53
C ILE A 166 2.68 -4.04 7.48
N ARG A 167 3.54 -4.96 7.01
CA ARG A 167 4.42 -5.70 7.90
C ARG A 167 5.48 -4.85 8.61
N LEU A 168 6.14 -3.95 7.88
CA LEU A 168 7.14 -3.08 8.51
C LEU A 168 6.49 -2.11 9.52
N PRO A 169 5.40 -1.39 9.21
CA PRO A 169 4.66 -0.60 10.20
C PRO A 169 4.30 -1.38 11.47
N PHE A 170 3.85 -2.62 11.33
CA PHE A 170 3.55 -3.48 12.48
C PHE A 170 4.78 -3.77 13.34
N GLU A 171 5.90 -4.17 12.73
CA GLU A 171 7.13 -4.45 13.50
C GLU A 171 7.66 -3.19 14.18
N VAL A 172 7.54 -2.03 13.55
CA VAL A 172 7.90 -0.74 14.15
C VAL A 172 6.98 -0.42 15.33
N ALA A 173 5.66 -0.52 15.15
CA ALA A 173 4.68 -0.30 16.23
C ALA A 173 4.87 -1.25 17.41
N ARG A 174 5.17 -2.52 17.14
CA ARG A 174 5.43 -3.51 18.18
C ARG A 174 6.58 -3.10 19.08
N GLN A 175 7.61 -2.48 18.52
CA GLN A 175 8.76 -1.99 19.27
C GLN A 175 8.52 -0.63 19.92
N SER A 176 7.81 0.29 19.27
CA SER A 176 7.66 1.67 19.75
C SER A 176 6.43 1.95 20.61
N MET A 177 5.37 1.16 20.44
CA MET A 177 4.06 1.35 21.09
C MET A 177 3.64 0.12 21.91
N GLY A 178 4.28 -1.04 21.67
CA GLY A 178 3.98 -2.30 22.33
C GLY A 178 3.00 -3.17 21.54
N GLN A 179 2.90 -4.43 21.96
CA GLN A 179 2.18 -5.48 21.21
C GLN A 179 0.69 -5.14 20.97
N LYS A 180 -0.03 -4.67 21.99
CA LYS A 180 -1.46 -4.37 21.90
C LYS A 180 -1.76 -3.32 20.82
N ASP A 181 -1.03 -2.20 20.85
CA ASP A 181 -1.23 -1.12 19.88
C ASP A 181 -0.76 -1.51 18.48
N ALA A 182 0.28 -2.33 18.38
CA ALA A 182 0.71 -2.89 17.10
C ALA A 182 -0.35 -3.80 16.47
N GLU A 183 -1.01 -4.64 17.27
CA GLU A 183 -2.13 -5.49 16.82
C GLU A 183 -3.31 -4.64 16.36
N ILE A 184 -3.65 -3.56 17.08
CA ILE A 184 -4.69 -2.63 16.65
C ILE A 184 -4.32 -1.99 15.31
N LEU A 185 -3.09 -1.48 15.16
CA LEU A 185 -2.62 -0.90 13.89
C LEU A 185 -2.69 -1.92 12.75
N TRP A 186 -2.26 -3.15 13.00
CA TRP A 186 -2.31 -4.25 12.04
C TRP A 186 -3.74 -4.50 11.54
N GLU A 187 -4.70 -4.66 12.45
CA GLU A 187 -6.11 -4.88 12.08
C GLU A 187 -6.72 -3.67 11.33
N LEU A 188 -6.38 -2.44 11.73
CA LEU A 188 -6.83 -1.24 11.01
C LEU A 188 -6.28 -1.19 9.58
N MET A 189 -4.99 -1.45 9.40
CA MET A 189 -4.34 -1.46 8.09
C MET A 189 -4.86 -2.60 7.21
N LYS A 190 -5.12 -3.79 7.77
CA LYS A 190 -5.74 -4.91 7.06
C LYS A 190 -7.15 -4.56 6.58
N GLY A 191 -7.99 -4.02 7.47
CA GLY A 191 -9.35 -3.64 7.12
C GLY A 191 -9.39 -2.52 6.07
N PHE A 192 -8.46 -1.55 6.15
CA PHE A 192 -8.26 -0.56 5.10
C PHE A 192 -7.81 -1.20 3.78
N GLY A 193 -6.77 -2.04 3.79
CA GLY A 193 -6.23 -2.67 2.59
C GLY A 193 -7.27 -3.51 1.86
N PHE A 194 -8.05 -4.30 2.60
CA PHE A 194 -9.16 -5.07 2.03
C PHE A 194 -10.24 -4.17 1.43
N ALA A 195 -10.65 -3.11 2.14
CA ALA A 195 -11.63 -2.16 1.61
C ALA A 195 -11.13 -1.41 0.38
N TRP A 196 -9.87 -1.01 0.37
CA TRP A 196 -9.24 -0.32 -0.75
C TRP A 196 -9.18 -1.25 -1.95
N ARG A 197 -8.79 -2.51 -1.77
CA ARG A 197 -8.73 -3.45 -2.87
C ARG A 197 -10.10 -3.81 -3.44
N LEU A 198 -11.10 -4.01 -2.58
CA LEU A 198 -12.48 -4.15 -3.02
C LEU A 198 -12.88 -2.94 -3.88
N PHE A 199 -12.61 -1.71 -3.43
CA PHE A 199 -12.92 -0.52 -4.23
C PHE A 199 -12.26 -0.56 -5.60
N ASP A 200 -10.95 -0.80 -5.65
CA ASP A 200 -10.18 -0.82 -6.91
C ASP A 200 -10.71 -1.90 -7.87
N ASP A 201 -10.90 -3.14 -7.39
CA ASP A 201 -11.45 -4.25 -8.20
C ASP A 201 -12.86 -3.94 -8.72
N PHE A 202 -13.74 -3.37 -7.89
CA PHE A 202 -15.09 -3.04 -8.31
C PHE A 202 -15.14 -1.84 -9.27
N PHE A 203 -14.24 -0.86 -9.14
CA PHE A 203 -14.22 0.33 -10.02
C PHE A 203 -13.55 0.08 -11.37
N ASP A 204 -12.54 -0.79 -11.43
CA ASP A 204 -11.87 -1.16 -12.68
C ASP A 204 -12.72 -2.11 -13.53
N GLU A 205 -13.54 -2.95 -12.89
CA GLU A 205 -14.55 -3.74 -13.58
C GLU A 205 -15.71 -2.84 -14.05
N LYS A 206 -15.66 -2.39 -15.32
CA LYS A 206 -16.84 -1.98 -16.12
C LYS A 206 -17.79 -3.16 -16.39
N ASP A 207 -17.93 -4.07 -15.43
CA ASP A 207 -18.55 -5.36 -15.67
C ASP A 207 -20.03 -5.24 -15.30
N GLU A 208 -20.87 -5.09 -16.34
CA GLU A 208 -22.33 -5.20 -16.26
C GLU A 208 -22.81 -6.56 -15.69
N ASN A 209 -21.87 -7.48 -15.42
CA ASN A 209 -22.08 -8.84 -14.95
C ASN A 209 -22.18 -8.99 -13.42
N PHE A 210 -22.12 -7.91 -12.63
CA PHE A 210 -22.32 -7.98 -11.17
C PHE A 210 -23.64 -7.30 -10.73
N PRO A 211 -24.80 -7.95 -10.95
CA PRO A 211 -26.07 -7.43 -10.42
C PRO A 211 -25.98 -7.35 -8.89
N ASP A 212 -26.46 -6.24 -8.31
CA ASP A 212 -26.39 -5.89 -6.89
C ASP A 212 -25.01 -5.46 -6.34
N ARG A 213 -24.07 -5.03 -7.18
CA ARG A 213 -22.76 -4.46 -6.78
C ARG A 213 -22.85 -3.48 -5.60
N ASP A 214 -23.74 -2.49 -5.66
CA ASP A 214 -23.85 -1.45 -4.63
C ASP A 214 -24.26 -2.03 -3.27
N LYS A 215 -25.18 -2.99 -3.29
CA LYS A 215 -25.63 -3.70 -2.09
C LYS A 215 -24.51 -4.56 -1.52
N TYR A 216 -23.78 -5.26 -2.38
CA TYR A 216 -22.62 -6.07 -1.99
C TYR A 216 -21.54 -5.21 -1.33
N LEU A 217 -21.15 -4.10 -1.96
CA LEU A 217 -20.19 -3.15 -1.41
C LEU A 217 -20.65 -2.60 -0.05
N LEU A 218 -21.95 -2.29 0.10
CA LEU A 218 -22.51 -1.80 1.36
C LEU A 218 -22.43 -2.85 2.48
N ASP A 219 -22.79 -4.10 2.16
CA ASP A 219 -22.76 -5.21 3.12
C ASP A 219 -21.31 -5.50 3.58
N GLU A 220 -20.35 -5.51 2.66
CA GLU A 220 -18.94 -5.74 2.99
C GLU A 220 -18.33 -4.60 3.81
N LYS A 221 -18.61 -3.33 3.49
CA LYS A 221 -18.20 -2.20 4.32
C LYS A 221 -18.73 -2.31 5.75
N GLY A 222 -19.99 -2.72 5.90
CA GLY A 222 -20.61 -2.97 7.20
C GLY A 222 -19.88 -4.05 7.99
N LYS A 223 -19.53 -5.16 7.35
CA LYS A 223 -18.77 -6.26 7.96
C LYS A 223 -17.37 -5.80 8.38
N ILE A 224 -16.63 -5.12 7.50
CA ILE A 224 -15.29 -4.60 7.81
C ILE A 224 -15.37 -3.64 9.01
N ALA A 225 -16.25 -2.64 8.95
CA ALA A 225 -16.40 -1.65 10.01
C ALA A 225 -16.76 -2.28 11.37
N SER A 226 -17.56 -3.36 11.36
CA SER A 226 -17.95 -4.08 12.59
C SER A 226 -16.81 -4.86 13.26
N ARG A 227 -15.76 -5.20 12.50
CA ARG A 227 -14.59 -5.98 12.97
C ARG A 227 -13.41 -5.10 13.38
N LEU A 228 -13.38 -3.83 12.96
CA LEU A 228 -12.27 -2.93 13.27
C LEU A 228 -12.15 -2.72 14.79
N PRO A 229 -10.96 -2.92 15.38
CA PRO A 229 -10.77 -2.57 16.78
C PRO A 229 -10.92 -1.07 16.97
N ILE A 230 -11.59 -0.66 18.06
CA ILE A 230 -11.76 0.74 18.41
C ILE A 230 -10.62 1.13 19.38
N PRO A 231 -9.65 1.96 18.95
CA PRO A 231 -8.61 2.43 19.86
C PRO A 231 -9.19 3.37 20.92
N GLU A 232 -8.51 3.47 22.07
CA GLU A 232 -8.84 4.49 23.07
C GLU A 232 -8.73 5.89 22.45
N GLN A 233 -9.62 6.83 22.83
CA GLN A 233 -9.64 8.17 22.21
C GLN A 233 -8.33 8.96 22.38
N THR A 234 -7.58 8.64 23.43
CA THR A 234 -6.26 9.21 23.74
C THR A 234 -5.12 8.53 22.98
N SER A 235 -5.36 7.39 22.34
CA SER A 235 -4.36 6.68 21.55
C SER A 235 -4.08 7.43 20.24
N PRO A 236 -2.81 7.52 19.80
CA PRO A 236 -2.48 8.08 18.49
C PRO A 236 -3.15 7.31 17.33
N LEU A 237 -3.52 6.04 17.54
CA LEU A 237 -4.24 5.21 16.56
C LEU A 237 -5.68 5.67 16.31
N PHE A 238 -6.28 6.45 17.23
CA PHE A 238 -7.67 6.87 17.11
C PHE A 238 -7.90 7.82 15.92
N SER A 239 -6.90 8.65 15.57
CA SER A 239 -6.98 9.46 14.36
C SER A 239 -6.98 8.60 13.11
N TYR A 240 -6.09 7.61 13.04
CA TYR A 240 -6.02 6.68 11.92
C TYR A 240 -7.30 5.86 11.76
N TYR A 241 -7.87 5.37 12.86
CA TYR A 241 -9.18 4.71 12.85
C TYR A 241 -10.28 5.56 12.22
N LYS A 242 -10.33 6.87 12.52
CA LYS A 242 -11.31 7.78 11.89
C LYS A 242 -11.07 7.92 10.40
N ASP A 243 -9.83 7.96 9.95
CA ASP A 243 -9.49 8.04 8.53
C ASP A 243 -9.95 6.77 7.81
N VAL A 244 -9.69 5.58 8.38
CA VAL A 244 -10.17 4.30 7.83
C VAL A 244 -11.70 4.27 7.75
N LEU A 245 -12.39 4.66 8.83
CA LEU A 245 -13.85 4.77 8.80
C LEU A 245 -14.36 5.82 7.81
N GLY A 246 -13.64 6.93 7.64
CA GLY A 246 -13.96 7.99 6.69
C GLY A 246 -13.89 7.46 5.26
N PHE A 247 -12.83 6.73 4.93
CA PHE A 247 -12.67 6.05 3.66
C PHE A 247 -13.81 5.05 3.39
N LEU A 248 -14.11 4.17 4.36
CA LEU A 248 -15.21 3.20 4.25
C LEU A 248 -16.60 3.83 3.99
N LYS A 249 -16.79 5.12 4.31
CA LYS A 249 -18.04 5.87 4.04
C LYS A 249 -18.05 6.56 2.68
N GLN A 250 -16.89 6.80 2.08
CA GLN A 250 -16.73 7.50 0.79
C GLN A 250 -16.77 6.53 -0.38
N VAL A 251 -16.10 5.39 -0.19
CA VAL A 251 -16.20 4.19 -1.01
C VAL A 251 -17.63 3.72 -1.01
#